data_AF-Q833T2-F1
#
_entry.id   AF-Q833T2-F1
#
_cell.length_a   1.000
_cell.length_b   1.000
_cell.length_c   1.000
_cell.angle_alpha   90.00
_cell.angle_beta   90.00
_cell.angle_gamma   90.00
#
_symmetry.space_group_name_H-M   'P 1'
#
loop_
_entity.id
_entity.type
_entity.pdbx_description
1 polymer ?
#
loop_
_entity_poly.entity_id
_entity_poly.type
_entity_poly.pdbx_seq_one_letter_code
_entity_poly.pdbx_strand_id
1 'polypeptide(L)'
;MVDKQRNQHYPLVPISIILSALKEDPISIKMILKHYHGYITKLCLKNGFNEVGQFITYVDEYMLRQLEIKLIEAILKFKVN
;
A
#
# COMPACT_ATOMS: atom_id res chain seq x y z
N MET A 1 8.99 -21.65 10.60
CA MET A 1 10.17 -20.83 10.26
C MET A 1 10.01 -19.53 11.02
N VAL A 2 10.98 -19.16 11.85
CA VAL A 2 10.90 -17.99 12.73
C VAL A 2 11.05 -16.74 11.86
N ASP A 3 9.99 -15.93 11.74
CA ASP A 3 10.05 -14.62 11.12
C ASP A 3 10.97 -13.72 11.97
N LYS A 4 12.25 -13.72 11.59
CA LYS A 4 13.29 -12.84 12.11
C LYS A 4 12.81 -11.41 11.93
N GLN A 5 12.44 -10.74 13.04
CA GLN A 5 12.06 -9.33 13.06
C GLN A 5 13.21 -8.51 12.45
N ARG A 6 13.08 -8.18 11.16
CA ARG A 6 13.95 -7.20 10.51
C ARG A 6 13.46 -5.85 11.02
N ASN A 7 14.25 -5.19 11.85
CA ASN A 7 14.07 -3.77 12.18
C ASN A 7 14.29 -2.95 10.89
N GLN A 8 13.32 -2.98 9.99
CA GLN A 8 13.29 -2.14 8.80
C GLN A 8 12.73 -0.80 9.23
N HIS A 9 13.62 0.19 9.38
CA HIS A 9 13.21 1.60 9.45
C HIS A 9 12.62 1.94 8.07
N TYR A 10 11.30 1.90 7.95
CA TYR A 10 10.62 2.39 6.76
C TYR A 10 10.71 3.92 6.78
N PRO A 11 11.29 4.56 5.75
CA PRO A 11 11.37 6.01 5.71
C PRO A 11 9.97 6.59 5.74
N LEU A 12 9.70 7.57 6.60
CA LEU A 12 8.39 8.19 6.65
C LEU A 12 8.15 9.05 5.40
N VAL A 13 6.88 9.18 5.00
CA VAL A 13 6.50 10.18 4.01
C VAL A 13 6.74 11.58 4.60
N PRO A 14 7.51 12.46 3.94
CA PRO A 14 7.69 13.83 4.38
C PRO A 14 6.35 14.57 4.55
N ILE A 15 6.23 15.35 5.63
CA ILE A 15 5.03 16.13 5.92
C ILE A 15 4.66 17.09 4.78
N SER A 16 5.65 17.61 4.05
CA SER A 16 5.42 18.47 2.88
C SER A 16 4.63 17.75 1.78
N ILE A 17 4.90 16.46 1.54
CA ILE A 17 4.16 15.63 0.57
C ILE A 17 2.74 15.39 1.07
N ILE A 18 2.59 15.09 2.37
CA ILE A 18 1.26 14.91 2.98
C ILE A 18 0.43 16.18 2.80
N LEU A 19 0.97 17.35 3.16
CA LEU A 19 0.28 18.64 3.04
C LEU A 19 -0.11 18.96 1.59
N SER A 20 0.74 18.64 0.62
CA SER A 20 0.41 18.80 -0.81
C SER A 20 -0.69 17.84 -1.25
N ALA A 21 -0.66 16.59 -0.78
CA ALA A 21 -1.70 15.60 -1.08
C ALA A 21 -3.07 15.99 -0.48
N LEU A 22 -3.10 16.68 0.68
CA LEU A 22 -4.32 17.25 1.27
C LEU A 22 -4.91 18.39 0.43
N LYS A 23 -4.09 19.03 -0.40
CA LYS A 23 -4.54 20.01 -1.41
C LYS A 23 -4.91 19.35 -2.73
N GLU A 24 -5.16 18.04 -2.71
CA GLU A 24 -5.53 17.22 -3.86
C GLU A 24 -4.47 17.18 -4.97
N ASP A 25 -3.19 17.45 -4.65
CA ASP A 25 -2.11 17.35 -5.63
C ASP A 25 -1.92 15.89 -6.08
N PRO A 26 -2.20 15.56 -7.36
CA PRO A 26 -2.14 14.19 -7.86
C PRO A 26 -0.72 13.61 -7.81
N ILE A 27 0.32 14.46 -7.89
CA ILE A 27 1.71 14.01 -7.83
C ILE A 27 2.03 13.52 -6.41
N SER A 28 1.66 14.30 -5.39
CA SER A 28 1.86 13.94 -4.00
C SER A 28 1.05 12.70 -3.59
N ILE A 29 -0.21 12.58 -4.03
CA ILE A 29 -1.02 11.36 -3.81
C ILE A 29 -0.34 10.14 -4.43
N LYS A 30 0.17 10.25 -5.67
CA LYS A 30 0.90 9.16 -6.34
C LYS A 30 2.19 8.80 -5.61
N MET A 31 2.90 9.77 -5.05
CA MET A 31 4.10 9.50 -4.23
C MET A 31 3.75 8.70 -2.98
N ILE A 32 2.65 9.03 -2.29
CA ILE A 32 2.18 8.29 -1.11
C ILE A 32 1.77 6.86 -1.50
N LEU A 33 1.01 6.69 -2.59
CA LEU A 33 0.65 5.36 -3.10
C LEU A 33 1.89 4.52 -3.40
N LYS A 34 2.87 5.09 -4.12
CA LYS A 34 4.14 4.41 -4.42
C LYS A 34 4.90 4.03 -3.16
N HIS A 35 4.88 4.87 -2.14
CA HIS A 35 5.52 4.61 -0.86
C HIS A 35 4.91 3.38 -0.16
N TYR A 36 3.58 3.28 -0.13
CA TYR A 36 2.87 2.18 0.52
C TYR A 36 2.66 0.94 -0.36
N HIS A 37 2.93 1.01 -1.67
CA HIS A 37 2.65 -0.08 -2.62
C HIS A 37 3.24 -1.41 -2.17
N GLY A 38 4.52 -1.46 -1.75
CA GLY A 38 5.14 -2.70 -1.28
C GLY A 38 4.46 -3.32 -0.06
N TYR A 39 3.99 -2.49 0.88
CA TYR A 39 3.24 -2.95 2.05
C TYR A 39 1.85 -3.46 1.67
N ILE A 40 1.13 -2.73 0.81
CA ILE A 40 -0.19 -3.12 0.33
C ILE A 40 -0.11 -4.42 -0.47
N THR A 41 0.83 -4.53 -1.41
CA THR A 41 1.06 -5.76 -2.19
C THR A 41 1.33 -6.96 -1.29
N LYS A 42 2.09 -6.79 -0.21
CA LYS A 42 2.33 -7.85 0.77
C LYS A 42 1.06 -8.26 1.53
N LEU A 43 0.19 -7.31 1.89
CA LEU A 43 -1.11 -7.60 2.51
C LEU A 43 -2.07 -8.34 1.56
N CYS A 44 -1.92 -8.11 0.25
CA CYS A 44 -2.74 -8.74 -0.78
C CYS A 44 -2.21 -10.11 -1.24
N LEU A 45 -1.16 -10.64 -0.63
CA LEU A 45 -0.69 -11.99 -0.96
C LEU A 45 -1.71 -13.03 -0.52
N LYS A 46 -2.13 -13.86 -1.48
CA LYS A 46 -2.98 -15.03 -1.27
C LYS A 46 -2.28 -16.28 -1.77
N ASN A 47 -2.62 -17.39 -1.13
CA ASN A 47 -2.27 -18.70 -1.60
C ASN A 47 -3.49 -19.36 -2.24
N GLY A 48 -3.31 -20.04 -3.36
CA GLY A 48 -4.37 -20.74 -4.04
C GLY A 48 -3.83 -21.70 -5.09
N PHE A 49 -4.72 -22.35 -5.81
CA PHE A 49 -4.36 -23.19 -6.93
C PHE A 49 -4.51 -22.42 -8.24
N ASN A 50 -3.53 -22.55 -9.13
CA ASN A 50 -3.67 -22.08 -10.51
C ASN A 50 -4.58 -23.02 -11.32
N GLU A 51 -4.82 -22.67 -12.58
CA GLU A 51 -5.66 -23.43 -13.52
C GLU A 51 -5.18 -24.88 -13.74
N VAL A 52 -3.90 -25.16 -13.47
CA VAL A 52 -3.26 -26.48 -13.63
C VAL A 52 -3.22 -27.24 -12.29
N GLY A 53 -3.85 -26.72 -11.24
CA GLY A 53 -3.90 -27.35 -9.91
C GLY A 53 -2.60 -27.26 -9.11
N GLN A 54 -1.67 -26.39 -9.48
CA GLN A 54 -0.46 -26.12 -8.72
C GLN A 54 -0.72 -25.07 -7.65
N PHE A 55 -0.23 -25.32 -6.43
CA PHE A 55 -0.30 -24.36 -5.34
C PHE A 55 0.68 -23.21 -5.59
N ILE A 56 0.15 -21.99 -5.69
CA ILE A 56 0.91 -20.78 -5.95
C ILE A 56 0.56 -19.69 -4.93
N THR A 57 1.50 -18.78 -4.70
CA THR A 57 1.25 -17.51 -4.04
C THR A 57 1.13 -16.43 -5.09
N TYR A 58 0.07 -15.63 -5.04
CA TYR A 58 -0.21 -14.55 -5.99
C TYR A 58 -0.74 -13.33 -5.26
N VAL A 59 -0.75 -12.17 -5.93
CA VAL A 59 -1.33 -10.94 -5.40
C VAL A 59 -2.80 -10.87 -5.81
N ASP A 60 -3.70 -10.72 -4.85
CA ASP A 60 -5.12 -10.44 -5.10
C ASP A 60 -5.26 -9.00 -5.64
N GLU A 61 -5.29 -8.86 -6.96
CA GLU A 61 -5.33 -7.56 -7.65
C GLU A 61 -6.57 -6.74 -7.30
N TYR A 62 -7.70 -7.42 -7.03
CA TYR A 62 -8.91 -6.75 -6.59
C TYR A 62 -8.68 -6.11 -5.22
N MET A 63 -8.14 -6.88 -4.27
CA MET A 63 -7.82 -6.37 -2.93
C MET A 63 -6.77 -5.26 -2.97
N LEU A 64 -5.75 -5.39 -3.82
CA LEU A 64 -4.72 -4.37 -4.06
C LEU A 64 -5.37 -3.04 -4.47
N ARG A 65 -6.22 -3.07 -5.50
CA ARG A 65 -6.92 -1.89 -6.00
C ARG A 65 -7.85 -1.29 -4.95
N GLN A 66 -8.57 -2.12 -4.18
CA GLN A 66 -9.43 -1.64 -3.10
C GLN A 66 -8.63 -0.94 -1.99
N LEU A 67 -7.46 -1.45 -1.62
CA LEU A 67 -6.60 -0.83 -0.61
C LEU A 67 -5.96 0.47 -1.11
N GLU A 68 -5.53 0.54 -2.37
CA GLU A 68 -5.04 1.79 -2.98
C GLU A 68 -6.14 2.87 -3.00
N ILE A 69 -7.37 2.51 -3.39
CA ILE A 69 -8.52 3.44 -3.35
C ILE A 69 -8.79 3.91 -1.92
N LYS A 70 -8.85 3.00 -0.95
CA LYS A 70 -9.08 3.35 0.46
C LYS A 70 -7.97 4.24 1.02
N LEU A 71 -6.73 4.06 0.59
CA LEU A 71 -5.62 4.93 0.98
C LEU A 71 -5.80 6.35 0.42
N ILE A 72 -6.21 6.49 -0.84
CA ILE A 72 -6.55 7.81 -1.42
C ILE A 72 -7.69 8.46 -0.62
N GLU A 73 -8.79 7.75 -0.38
CA GLU A 73 -9.91 8.26 0.40
C GLU A 73 -9.50 8.69 1.81
N ALA A 74 -8.61 7.93 2.46
CA ALA A 74 -8.08 8.25 3.78
C ALA A 74 -7.23 9.52 3.75
N ILE A 75 -6.37 9.70 2.73
CA ILE A 75 -5.57 10.92 2.53
C ILE A 75 -6.50 12.12 2.38
N LEU A 76 -7.53 12.04 1.52
CA LEU A 76 -8.46 13.15 1.29
C LEU A 76 -9.29 13.53 2.52
N LYS A 77 -9.53 12.57 3.43
CA LYS A 77 -10.25 12.80 4.70
C LYS A 77 -9.34 13.17 5.87
N PHE A 78 -8.01 13.12 5.67
CA PHE A 78 -7.05 13.35 6.74
C PHE A 78 -7.02 14.80 7.17
N LYS A 79 -6.95 15.04 8.48
CA LYS A 79 -6.87 16.38 9.08
C LYS A 79 -5.56 16.50 9.84
N VAL A 80 -4.81 17.55 9.54
CA VAL A 80 -3.64 17.95 10.33
C VAL A 80 -4.16 18.78 11.49
N ASN A 81 -3.96 18.29 12.71
CA ASN A 81 -4.27 19.02 13.94
C ASN A 81 -3.12 19.94 14.33
#